data_AF-A0A1F5CVI3-F1
#
_entry.id   AF-A0A1F5CVI3-F1
#
_cell.length_a   1.000
_cell.length_b   1.000
_cell.length_c   1.000
_cell.angle_alpha   90.00
_cell.angle_beta   90.00
_cell.angle_gamma   90.00
#
_symmetry.space_group_name_H-M   'P 1'
#
loop_
_entity.id
_entity.type
_entity.pdbx_description
1 polymer ?
#
loop_
_entity_poly.entity_id
_entity_poly.type
_entity_poly.pdbx_seq_one_letter_code
_entity_poly.pdbx_strand_id
1 'polypeptide(L)' 'MSDEPMKKHTGKCYDCGGLLELVEFDVKKGTRIMKCQECGLYHFHRKELFGGWKLLKVTKKLSVE' A
#
# COMPACT_ATOMS: atom_id res chain seq x y z
N MET A 1 -14.03 3.67 25.40
CA MET A 1 -13.59 2.59 24.49
C MET A 1 -12.80 3.27 23.39
N SER A 2 -11.51 2.99 23.32
CA SER A 2 -10.60 3.70 22.42
C SER A 2 -10.87 3.24 20.98
N ASP A 3 -11.45 4.13 20.18
CA ASP A 3 -11.55 4.00 18.73
C ASP A 3 -10.13 4.17 18.15
N GLU A 4 -9.30 3.15 18.32
CA GLU A 4 -8.03 3.07 17.60
C GLU A 4 -8.38 2.80 16.14
N PRO A 5 -8.00 3.67 15.19
CA PRO A 5 -8.27 3.41 13.79
C PRO A 5 -7.53 2.12 13.44
N MET A 6 -8.28 1.02 13.29
CA MET A 6 -7.76 -0.28 12.89
C MET A 6 -6.92 -0.06 11.63
N LYS A 7 -5.59 -0.03 11.80
CA LYS A 7 -4.64 0.06 10.70
C LYS A 7 -4.96 -1.11 9.78
N LYS A 8 -5.55 -0.80 8.62
CA LYS A 8 -6.03 -1.79 7.66
C LYS A 8 -4.82 -2.46 6.99
N HIS A 9 -4.28 -3.48 7.65
CA HIS A 9 -3.29 -4.38 7.07
C HIS A 9 -3.98 -5.20 5.97
N THR A 10 -3.81 -4.77 4.73
CA THR A 10 -4.63 -5.26 3.59
C THR A 10 -3.84 -6.14 2.62
N GLY A 11 -2.58 -6.47 2.94
CA GLY A 11 -1.78 -7.31 2.08
C GLY A 11 -0.48 -7.82 2.70
N LYS A 12 0.21 -8.67 1.94
CA LYS A 12 1.55 -9.17 2.23
C LYS A 12 2.55 -8.55 1.27
N CYS A 13 3.75 -8.28 1.78
CA CYS A 13 4.85 -7.75 1.01
C CYS A 13 5.25 -8.77 -0.06
N TYR A 14 5.35 -8.31 -1.31
CA TYR A 14 5.81 -9.14 -2.43
C TYR A 14 7.22 -9.73 -2.20
N ASP A 15 8.08 -9.02 -1.47
CA ASP A 15 9.49 -9.39 -1.30
C ASP A 15 9.71 -10.31 -0.10
N CYS A 16 9.37 -9.84 1.12
CA CYS A 16 9.61 -10.59 2.35
C CYS A 16 8.39 -11.31 2.93
N GLY A 17 7.20 -11.15 2.35
CA GLY A 17 5.95 -11.71 2.88
C GLY A 17 5.37 -10.99 4.11
N GLY A 18 6.10 -10.01 4.67
CA GLY A 18 5.69 -9.23 5.84
C GLY A 18 4.42 -8.40 5.62
N LEU A 19 3.79 -7.93 6.70
CA LEU A 19 2.52 -7.21 6.63
C LEU A 19 2.67 -5.83 5.95
N LEU A 20 1.74 -5.53 5.05
CA LEU A 20 1.61 -4.24 4.40
C LEU A 20 0.60 -3.37 5.14
N GLU A 21 1.04 -2.20 5.59
CA GLU A 21 0.20 -1.15 6.16
C GLU A 21 -0.16 -0.12 5.09
N LEU A 22 -1.42 0.32 5.06
CA LEU A 22 -1.86 1.36 4.15
C LEU A 22 -1.28 2.71 4.58
N VAL A 23 -0.48 3.34 3.70
CA VAL A 23 0.12 4.66 3.96
C VAL A 23 -0.67 5.76 3.28
N GLU A 24 -1.01 5.57 2.01
CA GLU A 24 -1.73 6.56 1.23
C GLU A 24 -2.80 5.90 0.36
N PHE A 25 -3.96 6.53 0.26
CA PHE A 25 -5.06 6.07 -0.58
C PHE A 25 -5.73 7.27 -1.24
N ASP A 26 -5.50 7.43 -2.55
CA ASP A 26 -6.14 8.45 -3.35
C ASP A 26 -7.24 7.80 -4.22
N VAL A 27 -8.49 8.05 -3.84
CA VAL A 27 -9.67 7.55 -4.57
C VAL A 27 -9.83 8.23 -5.92
N LYS A 28 -9.45 9.52 -6.04
CA LYS A 28 -9.60 10.30 -7.27
C LYS A 28 -8.61 9.83 -8.33
N LYS A 29 -7.36 9.61 -7.93
CA LYS A 29 -6.30 9.06 -8.80
C LYS A 29 -6.37 7.54 -8.93
N GLY A 30 -7.13 6.88 -8.06
CA GLY A 30 -7.19 5.43 -7.97
C GLY A 30 -5.83 4.84 -7.60
N THR A 31 -5.07 5.50 -6.73
CA THR A 31 -3.75 5.03 -6.30
C THR A 31 -3.78 4.63 -4.82
N ARG A 32 -3.08 3.55 -4.50
CA ARG A 32 -3.01 2.99 -3.15
C ARG A 32 -1.56 2.62 -2.85
N ILE A 33 -0.96 3.29 -1.89
CA ILE A 33 0.41 3.05 -1.45
C ILE A 33 0.36 2.29 -0.13
N MET A 34 0.97 1.12 -0.10
CA MET A 34 1.20 0.38 1.14
C MET A 34 2.68 0.36 1.47
N LYS A 35 3.01 0.21 2.75
CA LYS A 35 4.38 0.04 3.22
C LYS A 35 4.51 -1.24 4.01
N CYS A 36 5.55 -2.02 3.72
CA CYS A 36 5.91 -3.18 4.51
C CYS A 36 6.51 -2.75 5.84
N GLN A 37 5.96 -3.27 6.94
CA GLN A 37 6.45 -3.01 8.28
C GLN A 37 7.77 -3.72 8.60
N GLU A 38 8.17 -4.72 7.80
CA GLU A 38 9.41 -5.46 8.02
C GLU A 38 10.57 -4.96 7.16
N CYS A 39 10.44 -4.95 5.83
CA CYS A 39 11.52 -4.55 4.93
C CYS A 39 11.50 -3.05 4.54
N GLY A 40 10.45 -2.32 4.92
CA GLY A 40 10.29 -0.89 4.65
C GLY A 40 9.96 -0.55 3.19
N LEU A 41 9.70 -1.53 2.32
CA LEU A 41 9.33 -1.30 0.93
C LEU A 41 7.93 -0.69 0.80
N TYR A 42 7.79 0.24 -0.14
CA TYR A 42 6.52 0.84 -0.54
C TYR A 42 5.98 0.15 -1.80
N HIS A 43 4.75 -0.34 -1.73
CA HIS A 43 4.01 -1.01 -2.78
C HIS A 43 2.95 -0.08 -3.35
N PHE A 44 3.21 0.43 -4.54
CA PHE A 44 2.31 1.32 -5.28
C PHE A 44 1.33 0.48 -6.08
N HIS A 45 0.06 0.56 -5.72
CA HIS A 45 -1.02 -0.06 -6.45
C HIS A 45 -1.84 1.01 -7.18
N ARG A 46 -2.36 0.66 -8.35
CA ARG A 46 -3.34 1.47 -9.06
C ARG A 46 -4.58 0.66 -9.32
N LYS A 47 -5.73 1.31 -9.18
CA LYS A 47 -7.04 0.77 -9.51
C LYS A 47 -7.13 0.63 -11.01
N GLU A 48 -7.40 -0.58 -11.47
CA GLU A 48 -7.69 -0.84 -12.87
C GLU A 48 -9.17 -0.57 -13.18
N LEU A 49 -9.47 -0.35 -14.45
CA LEU A 49 -10.81 -0.01 -14.95
C LEU A 49 -11.87 -1.08 -14.57
N PHE A 50 -11.46 -2.33 -14.36
CA PHE A 50 -12.32 -3.45 -13.96
C PHE A 50 -12.42 -3.69 -12.45
N GLY A 51 -11.98 -2.74 -11.62
CA GLY A 51 -12.13 -2.80 -10.15
C GLY A 51 -11.02 -3.55 -9.41
N GLY A 52 -10.04 -4.10 -10.13
CA GLY A 52 -8.83 -4.71 -9.55
C GLY A 52 -7.80 -3.67 -9.08
N TRP A 53 -6.85 -4.10 -8.24
CA TRP A 53 -5.68 -3.32 -7.87
C TRP A 53 -4.44 -3.96 -8.45
N LYS A 54 -3.74 -3.25 -9.34
CA LYS A 54 -2.50 -3.73 -9.94
C LYS A 54 -1.31 -3.11 -9.24
N LEU A 55 -0.35 -3.94 -8.83
CA LEU A 55 0.94 -3.48 -8.33
C LEU A 55 1.73 -2.87 -9.48
N LEU A 56 2.04 -1.58 -9.39
CA LEU A 56 2.81 -0.86 -10.39
C LEU A 56 4.30 -0.86 -10.08
N LYS A 57 4.65 -0.59 -8.82
CA LYS A 57 6.04 -0.39 -8.40
C LYS A 57 6.23 -0.78 -6.95
N VAL A 58 7.41 -1.34 -6.66
CA VAL A 58 7.90 -1.56 -5.31
C VAL A 58 9.21 -0.79 -5.15
N THR A 59 9.36 0.01 -4.10
CA THR A 59 10.56 0.85 -3.90
C THR A 59 10.80 1.13 -2.41
N LYS A 60 12.06 1.29 -2.00
CA LYS A 60 12.42 1.75 -0.63
C LYS A 60 12.23 3.26 -0.44
N LYS A 61 12.14 4.03 -1.54
CA LYS A 61 12.00 5.48 -1.51
C LYS A 61 10.61 5.88 -2.01
N LEU A 62 9.91 6.69 -1.21
CA LEU A 62 8.71 7.39 -1.64
C LEU A 62 9.16 8.61 -2.46
N SER A 63 9.52 8.40 -3.73
CA SER A 63 9.79 9.51 -4.65
C SER A 63 8.45 10.11 -5.06
N VAL A 64 8.03 11.14 -4.35
CA VAL A 64 7.04 12.11 -4.83
C VAL A 64 7.87 13.13 -5.61
N GLU A 65 8.00 12.92 -6.91
CA GLU A 65 8.50 13.95 -7.84
C GLU A 65 7.34 14.86 -8.27
#